data_AF-A0A9P9PJP5-F1
#
_entry.id   AF-A0A9P9PJP5-F1
#
_cell.length_a   1.000
_cell.length_b   1.000
_cell.length_c   1.000
_cell.angle_alpha   90.00
_cell.angle_beta   90.00
_cell.angle_gamma   90.00
#
_symmetry.space_group_name_H-M   'P 1'
#
loop_
_entity.id
_entity.type
_entity.pdbx_description
1 polymer ?
#
loop_
_entity_poly.entity_id
_entity_poly.type
_entity_poly.pdbx_seq_one_letter_code
_entity_poly.pdbx_strand_id
1 'polypeptide(L)'
;CDGARPQCSECESRRSDCQYLETETTQVKRKHADLEEIFELMRTLPDKEAAELFGRIRAGVEPRDLVEQVQHGNVLVQLACASASGSQESRKSSQ
;
A
#
# COMPACT_ATOMS: atom_id res chain seq x y z
N CYS A 1 -19.32 18.28 6.52
CA CYS A 1 -19.46 16.83 6.32
C CYS A 1 -18.07 16.27 6.43
N ASP A 2 -17.73 15.73 7.60
CA ASP A 2 -16.35 15.46 8.00
C ASP A 2 -15.92 14.04 7.59
N GLY A 3 -16.75 13.35 6.80
CA GLY A 3 -16.51 12.01 6.29
C GLY A 3 -16.56 10.89 7.33
N ALA A 4 -16.58 11.23 8.63
CA ALA A 4 -16.67 10.26 9.71
C ALA A 4 -18.06 9.59 9.76
N ARG A 5 -18.07 8.28 9.96
CA ARG A 5 -19.31 7.51 10.12
C ARG A 5 -19.80 7.65 11.58
N PRO A 6 -20.95 8.29 11.84
CA PRO A 6 -21.48 8.43 13.19
C PRO A 6 -21.89 7.07 13.74
N GLN A 7 -21.87 6.88 15.06
CA GLN A 7 -22.49 5.72 15.70
C GLN A 7 -23.99 5.70 15.37
N CYS A 8 -24.56 4.50 15.18
CA CYS A 8 -26.01 4.39 15.00
C CYS A 8 -26.74 4.64 16.34
N SER A 9 -27.98 5.12 16.27
CA SER A 9 -28.81 5.43 17.44
C SER A 9 -28.97 4.26 18.42
N GLU A 10 -28.94 3.02 17.91
CA GLU A 10 -28.99 1.80 18.72
C GLU A 10 -27.69 1.57 19.51
N CYS A 11 -26.53 1.78 18.91
CA CYS A 11 -25.25 1.63 19.60
C CYS A 11 -24.99 2.78 20.57
N GLU A 12 -25.44 3.99 20.24
CA GLU A 12 -25.40 5.16 21.12
C GLU A 12 -26.26 4.93 22.39
N SER A 13 -27.49 4.43 22.23
CA SER A 13 -28.39 4.15 23.37
C SER A 13 -27.86 3.02 24.28
N ARG A 14 -27.20 2.01 23.69
CA ARG A 14 -26.60 0.89 24.40
C ARG A 14 -25.20 1.17 24.97
N ARG A 15 -24.63 2.35 24.69
CA ARG A 15 -23.23 2.71 25.03
C ARG A 15 -22.23 1.63 24.60
N SER A 16 -22.45 1.06 23.42
CA SER A 16 -21.61 0.01 22.84
C SER A 16 -20.84 0.53 21.65
N ASP A 17 -19.65 -0.02 21.40
CA ASP A 17 -18.90 0.28 20.19
C ASP A 17 -19.66 -0.22 18.95
N CYS A 18 -19.73 0.61 17.90
CA CYS A 18 -20.49 0.29 16.71
C CYS A 18 -19.61 -0.48 15.71
N GLN A 19 -19.72 -1.81 15.74
CA GLN A 19 -19.00 -2.66 14.80
C GLN A 19 -19.69 -2.63 13.42
N TYR A 20 -19.18 -1.79 12.55
CA TYR A 20 -19.59 -1.78 11.15
C TYR A 20 -18.85 -2.87 10.39
N LEU A 21 -19.50 -4.03 10.24
CA LEU A 21 -19.05 -5.05 9.31
C LEU A 21 -18.98 -4.46 7.90
N GLU A 22 -17.91 -4.80 7.21
CA GLU A 22 -17.72 -4.39 5.82
C GLU A 22 -18.84 -5.00 4.97
N THR A 23 -19.54 -4.17 4.21
CA THR A 23 -20.58 -4.68 3.31
C THR A 23 -19.91 -5.43 2.15
N GLU A 24 -20.58 -6.43 1.57
CA GLU A 24 -20.09 -7.12 0.37
C GLU A 24 -19.70 -6.13 -0.73
N THR A 25 -20.49 -5.07 -0.90
CA THR A 25 -20.20 -3.97 -1.84
C THR A 25 -18.88 -3.25 -1.55
N THR A 26 -18.56 -3.00 -0.28
CA THR A 26 -17.29 -2.38 0.11
C THR A 26 -16.11 -3.33 -0.16
N GLN A 27 -16.28 -4.61 0.14
CA GLN A 27 -15.23 -5.61 -0.10
C GLN A 27 -14.94 -5.78 -1.59
N VAL A 28 -15.98 -5.83 -2.43
CA VAL A 28 -15.84 -5.91 -3.89
C VAL A 28 -15.12 -4.66 -4.43
N LYS A 29 -15.49 -3.46 -3.95
CA LYS A 29 -14.83 -2.21 -4.37
C LYS A 29 -13.34 -2.20 -4.02
N ARG A 30 -12.96 -2.68 -2.84
CA ARG A 30 -11.54 -2.78 -2.46
C ARG A 30 -10.78 -3.76 -3.35
N LYS A 31 -11.31 -4.97 -3.52
CA LYS A 31 -10.71 -5.97 -4.43
C LYS A 31 -10.56 -5.43 -5.86
N HIS A 32 -11.52 -4.65 -6.34
CA HIS A 32 -11.41 -4.00 -7.65
C HIS A 32 -10.25 -3.00 -7.68
N ALA A 33 -10.15 -2.13 -6.68
CA ALA A 33 -9.05 -1.17 -6.57
C ALA A 33 -7.67 -1.87 -6.48
N ASP A 34 -7.56 -2.97 -5.73
CA ASP A 34 -6.32 -3.75 -5.63
C ASP A 34 -5.91 -4.33 -7.00
N LEU A 35 -6.88 -4.80 -7.79
CA LEU A 35 -6.62 -5.32 -9.14
C LEU A 35 -6.23 -4.21 -10.13
N GLU A 36 -6.87 -3.04 -10.04
CA GLU A 36 -6.49 -1.86 -10.84
C GLU A 36 -5.06 -1.41 -10.53
N GLU A 37 -4.68 -1.39 -9.25
CA GLU A 37 -3.34 -1.01 -8.83
C GLU A 37 -2.29 -2.02 -9.34
N ILE A 38 -2.56 -3.33 -9.24
CA ILE A 38 -1.65 -4.36 -9.81
C ILE A 38 -1.46 -4.16 -11.30
N PHE A 39 -2.51 -3.82 -12.04
CA PHE A 39 -2.42 -3.56 -13.47
C PHE A 39 -1.54 -2.35 -13.78
N GLU A 40 -1.70 -1.25 -13.03
CA GLU A 40 -0.84 -0.07 -13.17
C GLU A 40 0.61 -0.35 -12.79
N LEU A 41 0.85 -1.15 -11.74
CA LEU A 41 2.19 -1.61 -11.38
C LEU A 41 2.82 -2.43 -12.50
N MET A 42 2.09 -3.38 -13.09
CA MET A 42 2.57 -4.17 -14.23
C MET A 42 2.91 -3.28 -15.45
N ARG A 43 2.27 -2.13 -15.61
CA ARG A 43 2.50 -1.19 -16.72
C ARG A 43 3.70 -0.27 -16.49
N THR A 44 4.01 0.03 -15.23
CA THR A 44 4.98 1.07 -14.85
C THR A 44 6.30 0.51 -14.29
N LEU A 45 6.28 -0.70 -13.72
CA LEU A 45 7.46 -1.35 -13.20
C LEU A 45 8.44 -1.74 -14.33
N PRO A 46 9.75 -1.74 -14.06
CA PRO A 46 10.74 -2.31 -14.97
C PRO A 46 10.46 -3.79 -15.28
N ASP A 47 10.85 -4.27 -16.47
CA ASP A 47 10.53 -5.62 -16.95
C ASP A 47 10.86 -6.74 -15.95
N LYS A 48 11.99 -6.61 -15.25
CA LYS A 48 12.40 -7.59 -14.22
C LYS A 48 11.40 -7.65 -13.07
N GLU A 49 11.03 -6.50 -12.53
CA GLU A 49 10.12 -6.38 -11.38
C GLU A 49 8.69 -6.77 -11.79
N ALA A 50 8.26 -6.40 -13.00
CA ALA A 50 6.98 -6.83 -13.56
C ALA A 50 6.93 -8.37 -13.74
N ALA A 51 8.02 -8.99 -14.19
CA ALA A 51 8.10 -10.46 -14.29
C ALA A 51 8.02 -11.15 -12.93
N GLU A 52 8.66 -10.59 -11.90
CA GLU A 52 8.57 -11.09 -10.51
C GLU A 52 7.14 -10.94 -9.97
N LEU A 53 6.50 -9.78 -10.16
CA LEU A 53 5.11 -9.55 -9.80
C LEU A 53 4.16 -10.56 -10.49
N PHE A 54 4.34 -10.78 -11.80
CA PHE A 54 3.59 -11.77 -12.55
C PHE A 54 3.78 -13.21 -12.02
N GLY A 55 5.01 -13.58 -11.66
CA GLY A 55 5.30 -14.87 -11.04
C GLY A 55 4.51 -15.10 -9.76
N ARG A 56 4.36 -14.06 -8.94
CA ARG A 56 3.58 -14.11 -7.69
C ARG A 56 2.07 -14.18 -7.93
N ILE A 57 1.57 -13.48 -8.95
CA ILE A 57 0.17 -13.64 -9.41
C ILE A 57 -0.09 -15.10 -9.78
N ARG A 58 0.81 -15.73 -10.55
CA ARG A 58 0.68 -17.15 -10.92
C ARG A 58 0.77 -18.11 -9.74
N ALA A 59 1.46 -17.74 -8.67
CA ALA A 59 1.53 -18.50 -7.43
C ALA A 59 0.25 -18.40 -6.58
N GLY A 60 -0.70 -17.54 -6.97
CA GLY A 60 -1.98 -17.38 -6.28
C GLY A 60 -1.90 -16.50 -5.03
N VAL A 61 -0.91 -15.60 -4.95
CA VAL A 61 -0.83 -14.61 -3.86
C VAL A 61 -2.04 -13.67 -3.94
N GLU A 62 -2.58 -13.31 -2.78
CA GLU A 62 -3.76 -12.45 -2.68
C GLU A 62 -3.44 -11.04 -3.24
N PRO A 63 -4.33 -10.42 -4.06
CA PRO A 63 -4.08 -9.12 -4.67
C PRO A 63 -3.66 -8.04 -3.66
N ARG A 64 -4.28 -8.00 -2.49
CA ARG A 64 -3.95 -7.04 -1.46
C ARG A 64 -2.51 -7.19 -0.95
N ASP A 65 -2.07 -8.42 -0.74
CA ASP A 65 -0.70 -8.71 -0.28
C ASP A 65 0.34 -8.30 -1.34
N LEU A 66 -0.01 -8.38 -2.63
CA LEU A 66 0.86 -7.92 -3.72
C LEU A 66 1.01 -6.40 -3.67
N VAL A 67 -0.10 -5.68 -3.55
CA VAL A 67 -0.15 -4.22 -3.50
C VAL A 67 0.59 -3.66 -2.28
N GLU A 68 0.38 -4.25 -1.10
CA GLU A 68 1.08 -3.83 0.13
C GLU A 68 2.60 -4.05 0.02
N GLN A 69 3.04 -5.20 -0.50
CA GLN A 69 4.47 -5.50 -0.56
C GLN A 69 5.25 -4.64 -1.54
N VAL A 70 4.66 -4.28 -2.69
CA VAL A 70 5.30 -3.38 -3.65
C VAL A 70 5.42 -1.96 -3.07
N GLN A 71 4.38 -1.49 -2.38
CA GLN A 71 4.43 -0.19 -1.69
C GLN A 71 5.51 -0.16 -0.59
N HIS A 72 5.56 -1.19 0.26
CA HIS A 72 6.57 -1.27 1.32
C HIS A 72 8.00 -1.44 0.79
N GLY A 73 8.18 -2.22 -0.29
CA GLY A 73 9.48 -2.37 -0.95
C GLY A 73 10.01 -1.06 -1.52
N ASN A 74 9.14 -0.27 -2.15
CA ASN A 74 9.49 1.04 -2.71
C ASN A 74 9.89 2.05 -1.59
N VAL A 75 9.16 2.06 -0.47
CA VAL A 75 9.46 2.94 0.67
C VAL A 75 10.85 2.65 1.28
N LEU A 76 11.22 1.37 1.41
CA LEU A 76 12.54 0.99 1.94
C LEU A 76 13.69 1.40 1.01
N VAL A 77 13.52 1.24 -0.30
CA VAL A 77 14.51 1.65 -1.30
C VAL A 77 14.68 3.18 -1.30
N GLN A 78 13.58 3.94 -1.24
CA GLN A 78 13.63 5.40 -1.19
C GLN A 78 14.37 5.92 0.06
N LEU A 79 14.16 5.30 1.22
CA LEU A 79 14.86 5.66 2.46
C LEU A 79 16.37 5.36 2.39
N ALA A 80 16.75 4.24 1.77
CA ALA A 80 18.16 3.91 1.55
C ALA A 80 18.85 4.90 0.59
N CYS A 81 18.18 5.32 -0.48
CA CYS A 81 18.72 6.32 -1.42
C CYS A 81 18.82 7.73 -0.79
N ALA A 82 17.83 8.12 0.03
CA ALA A 82 17.85 9.41 0.73
C ALA A 82 19.00 9.50 1.75
N SER A 83 19.31 8.41 2.45
CA SER A 83 20.42 8.36 3.42
C SER A 83 21.81 8.32 2.75
N ALA A 84 21.93 7.71 1.56
CA ALA A 84 23.18 7.71 0.78
C ALA A 84 23.57 9.10 0.26
N SER A 85 22.60 10.00 0.07
CA SER A 85 22.82 11.33 -0.49
C SER A 85 23.37 12.36 0.53
N GLY A 86 23.38 12.01 1.83
CA GLY A 86 23.77 12.92 2.92
C GLY A 86 25.22 12.82 3.43
N SER A 87 26.10 12.04 2.80
CA SER A 87 27.44 11.72 3.37
C SER A 87 28.67 12.24 2.58
N GLN A 88 28.52 13.20 1.67
CA GLN A 88 29.66 13.78 0.93
C GLN A 88 29.87 15.29 1.16
N GLU A 89 30.17 15.70 2.39
CA GLU A 89 30.83 16.99 2.61
C GLU A 89 31.70 16.98 3.87
N SER A 90 32.84 16.27 3.82
CA SER A 90 33.97 16.47 4.74
C SER A 90 35.14 15.61 4.30
N ARG A 91 35.97 16.10 3.36
CA ARG A 91 37.39 15.74 3.16
C ARG A 91 37.92 16.39 1.87
N LYS A 92 38.13 17.72 1.90
CA LYS A 92 39.27 18.31 1.18
C LYS A 92 39.64 19.68 1.77
N SER A 93 40.47 19.63 2.80
CA SER A 93 41.35 20.73 3.19
C SER A 93 42.62 20.12 3.78
N SER A 94 43.61 19.93 2.92
CA SER A 94 45.05 19.83 3.23
C SER A 94 45.79 19.34 1.99
N GLN A 95 46.15 20.26 1.10
CA GLN A 95 47.55 20.55 0.73
C GLN A 95 47.58 21.67 -0.31
#